data_AF-A0A558E0X1-F1
#
_entry.id   AF-A0A558E0X1-F1
#
_cell.length_a   1.000
_cell.length_b   1.000
_cell.length_c   1.000
_cell.angle_alpha   90.00
_cell.angle_beta   90.00
_cell.angle_gamma   90.00
#
_symmetry.space_group_name_H-M   'P 1'
#
loop_
_entity.id
_entity.type
_entity.pdbx_description
1 polymer ?
#
loop_
_entity_poly.entity_id
_entity_poly.type
_entity_poly.pdbx_seq_one_letter_code
_entity_poly.pdbx_strand_id
1 'polypeptide(L)'
;MPAQHSTPQTARGGPVTALTLRQKQSLFVRMVALLIDYATELGYELTFGDAYAKSGHINGSFHYKRLAIDFNLFKDGKYLTKTEDHQPLGEFWESIGGSWGGRFKRKDGNHYSLGEL
;
A
#
# COMPACT_ATOMS: atom_id res chain seq x y z
N MET A 1 34.28 -31.88 -32.40
CA MET A 1 32.83 -31.55 -32.43
C MET A 1 32.68 -30.22 -31.70
N PRO A 2 32.39 -29.10 -32.39
CA PRO A 2 32.42 -27.78 -31.77
C PRO A 2 31.20 -27.56 -30.86
N ALA A 3 31.44 -26.87 -29.76
CA ALA A 3 30.43 -26.46 -28.79
C ALA A 3 29.37 -25.55 -29.43
N GLN A 4 28.10 -25.86 -29.19
CA GLN A 4 26.99 -25.00 -29.58
C GLN A 4 26.98 -23.78 -28.64
N HIS A 5 27.35 -22.62 -29.18
CA HIS A 5 27.05 -21.33 -28.57
C HIS A 5 25.57 -21.01 -28.80
N SER A 6 24.81 -20.93 -27.70
CA SER A 6 23.46 -20.36 -27.70
C SER A 6 23.49 -19.05 -26.90
N THR A 7 23.75 -17.95 -27.59
CA THR A 7 23.44 -16.59 -27.12
C THR A 7 21.92 -16.34 -27.26
N PRO A 8 21.35 -15.39 -26.50
CA PRO A 8 20.06 -15.53 -25.83
C PRO A 8 18.90 -15.18 -26.75
N GLN A 9 17.81 -15.94 -26.65
CA GLN A 9 16.56 -15.56 -27.27
C GLN A 9 15.96 -14.39 -26.49
N THR A 10 16.00 -13.21 -27.11
CA THR A 10 15.35 -11.99 -26.64
C THR A 10 13.85 -12.23 -26.50
N ALA A 11 13.35 -12.15 -25.27
CA ALA A 11 11.93 -12.17 -25.00
C ALA A 11 11.31 -10.88 -25.57
N ARG A 12 10.52 -11.06 -26.62
CA ARG A 12 9.80 -10.03 -27.36
C ARG A 12 8.77 -9.35 -26.45
N GLY A 13 8.63 -8.04 -26.59
CA GLY A 13 7.62 -7.23 -25.90
C GLY A 13 6.21 -7.76 -26.14
N GLY A 14 5.55 -8.17 -25.06
CA GLY A 14 4.10 -8.23 -24.95
C GLY A 14 3.56 -6.93 -24.34
N PRO A 15 2.24 -6.69 -24.37
CA PRO A 15 1.65 -5.54 -23.69
C PRO A 15 2.07 -5.58 -22.21
N VAL A 16 2.40 -4.42 -21.63
CA VAL A 16 2.67 -4.29 -20.19
C VAL A 16 1.42 -4.76 -19.46
N THR A 17 1.38 -6.03 -19.07
CA THR A 17 0.17 -6.64 -18.51
C THR A 17 -0.05 -6.05 -17.13
N ALA A 18 -1.21 -5.42 -16.93
CA ALA A 18 -1.62 -4.92 -15.63
C ALA A 18 -1.55 -6.04 -14.58
N LEU A 19 -1.03 -5.74 -13.39
CA LEU A 19 -0.88 -6.72 -12.31
C LEU A 19 -2.21 -7.43 -12.00
N THR A 20 -2.16 -8.76 -11.87
CA THR A 20 -3.29 -9.56 -11.33
C THR A 20 -3.60 -9.18 -9.88
N LEU A 21 -4.80 -9.49 -9.38
CA LEU A 21 -5.17 -9.21 -7.98
C LEU A 21 -4.16 -9.81 -6.99
N ARG A 22 -3.75 -11.07 -7.18
CA ARG A 22 -2.77 -11.73 -6.31
C ARG A 22 -1.42 -11.02 -6.33
N GLN A 23 -0.95 -10.56 -7.50
CA GLN A 23 0.31 -9.82 -7.61
C GLN A 23 0.21 -8.47 -6.90
N LYS A 24 -0.92 -7.75 -7.04
CA LYS A 24 -1.18 -6.51 -6.31
C LYS A 24 -1.17 -6.73 -4.81
N GLN A 25 -1.77 -7.80 -4.30
CA GLN A 25 -1.78 -8.13 -2.87
C GLN A 25 -0.36 -8.34 -2.32
N SER A 26 0.51 -9.04 -3.06
CA SER A 26 1.91 -9.21 -2.63
C SER A 26 2.75 -7.95 -2.78
N LEU A 27 2.45 -7.08 -3.74
CA LEU A 27 3.05 -5.76 -3.83
C LEU A 27 2.62 -4.89 -2.64
N PHE A 28 1.32 -4.87 -2.35
CA PHE A 28 0.72 -4.11 -1.25
C PHE A 28 1.39 -4.44 0.09
N VAL A 29 1.57 -5.71 0.43
CA VAL A 29 2.26 -6.11 1.68
C VAL A 29 3.69 -5.57 1.75
N ARG A 30 4.43 -5.57 0.62
CA ARG A 30 5.80 -5.02 0.58
C ARG A 30 5.81 -3.50 0.76
N MET A 31 4.84 -2.80 0.16
CA MET A 31 4.69 -1.36 0.35
C MET A 31 4.33 -1.04 1.80
N VAL A 32 3.44 -1.83 2.42
CA VAL A 32 3.06 -1.65 3.83
C VAL A 32 4.27 -1.80 4.75
N ALA A 33 5.18 -2.74 4.49
CA ALA A 33 6.44 -2.84 5.24
C ALA A 33 7.27 -1.54 5.14
N LEU A 34 7.42 -0.98 3.93
CA LEU A 34 8.12 0.30 3.73
C LEU A 34 7.45 1.46 4.47
N LEU A 35 6.12 1.50 4.52
CA LEU A 35 5.37 2.51 5.27
C LEU A 35 5.58 2.40 6.78
N ILE A 36 5.61 1.17 7.31
CA ILE A 36 5.90 0.92 8.74
C ILE A 36 7.32 1.34 9.09
N ASP A 37 8.30 1.00 8.25
CA ASP A 37 9.69 1.40 8.45
C ASP A 37 9.81 2.93 8.44
N TYR A 38 9.21 3.60 7.44
CA TYR A 38 9.21 5.06 7.36
C TYR A 38 8.53 5.74 8.56
N ALA A 39 7.40 5.19 9.03
CA ALA A 39 6.75 5.69 10.24
C ALA A 39 7.67 5.58 11.46
N THR A 40 8.36 4.44 11.60
CA THR A 40 9.32 4.19 12.68
C THR A 40 10.49 5.18 12.63
N GLU A 41 11.04 5.45 11.43
CA GLU A 41 12.13 6.43 11.23
C GLU A 41 11.72 7.85 11.65
N LEU A 42 10.45 8.22 11.48
CA LEU A 42 9.90 9.52 11.91
C LEU A 42 9.50 9.58 13.40
N GLY A 43 9.75 8.49 14.15
CA GLY A 43 9.40 8.35 15.57
C GLY A 43 7.90 8.18 15.82
N TYR A 44 7.15 7.68 14.84
CA TYR A 44 5.78 7.24 15.04
C TYR A 44 5.73 5.77 15.46
N GLU A 45 4.70 5.43 16.23
CA GLU A 45 4.33 4.05 16.54
C GLU A 45 2.99 3.73 15.87
N LEU A 46 2.83 2.51 15.38
CA LEU A 46 1.63 2.08 14.66
C LEU A 46 0.99 0.87 15.34
N THR A 47 -0.35 0.81 15.34
CA THR A 47 -1.08 -0.46 15.49
C THR A 47 -2.01 -0.67 14.30
N PHE A 48 -2.36 -1.92 14.00
CA PHE A 48 -3.34 -2.21 12.97
C PHE A 48 -4.74 -1.82 13.44
N GLY A 49 -5.40 -0.94 12.68
CA GLY A 49 -6.81 -0.60 12.88
C GLY A 49 -7.72 -1.63 12.21
N ASP A 50 -7.60 -1.75 10.89
CA ASP A 50 -8.33 -2.71 10.06
C ASP A 50 -7.48 -3.14 8.86
N ALA A 51 -7.69 -4.36 8.36
CA ALA A 51 -6.98 -4.91 7.21
C ALA A 51 -7.95 -5.71 6.34
N TYR A 52 -7.75 -7.02 6.19
CA TYR A 52 -8.71 -7.83 5.44
C TYR A 52 -10.05 -7.96 6.19
N ALA A 53 -11.10 -7.42 5.60
CA ALA A 53 -12.46 -7.54 6.10
C ALA A 53 -13.32 -8.48 5.22
N LYS A 54 -14.39 -9.04 5.80
CA LYS A 54 -15.44 -9.80 5.07
C LYS A 54 -16.78 -9.07 5.00
N SER A 55 -16.99 -8.10 5.88
CA SER A 55 -18.21 -7.29 6.03
C SER A 55 -17.86 -5.99 6.75
N GLY A 56 -18.84 -5.09 6.93
CA GLY A 56 -18.67 -3.85 7.72
C GLY A 56 -18.19 -2.64 6.92
N HIS A 57 -17.86 -2.82 5.64
CA HIS A 57 -17.44 -1.77 4.72
C HIS A 57 -18.42 -1.57 3.57
N ILE A 58 -18.32 -0.43 2.90
CA ILE A 58 -19.07 -0.13 1.69
C ILE A 58 -18.80 -1.16 0.56
N ASN A 59 -19.77 -1.32 -0.33
CA ASN A 59 -19.62 -2.17 -1.51
C ASN A 59 -18.42 -1.71 -2.35
N GLY A 60 -17.54 -2.64 -2.70
CA GLY A 60 -16.34 -2.36 -3.49
C GLY A 60 -15.10 -1.95 -2.69
N SER A 61 -15.20 -1.87 -1.35
CA SER A 61 -14.07 -1.54 -0.46
C SER A 61 -12.82 -2.38 -0.75
N PHE A 62 -11.66 -1.72 -0.67
CA PHE A 62 -10.36 -2.35 -0.91
C PHE A 62 -9.91 -3.27 0.24
N HIS A 63 -10.51 -3.13 1.43
CA HIS A 63 -10.33 -4.09 2.53
C HIS A 63 -10.79 -5.49 2.11
N TYR A 64 -11.91 -5.60 1.38
CA TYR A 64 -12.40 -6.89 0.84
C TYR A 64 -11.44 -7.51 -0.18
N LYS A 65 -10.61 -6.69 -0.83
CA LYS A 65 -9.63 -7.10 -1.82
C LYS A 65 -8.24 -7.38 -1.24
N ARG A 66 -8.01 -7.16 0.07
CA ARG A 66 -6.68 -7.20 0.71
C ARG A 66 -5.72 -6.19 0.08
N LEU A 67 -6.24 -5.02 -0.29
CA LEU A 67 -5.51 -3.92 -0.91
C LEU A 67 -5.71 -2.60 -0.17
N ALA A 68 -6.20 -2.66 1.07
CA ALA A 68 -6.29 -1.54 1.99
C ALA A 68 -5.89 -1.97 3.40
N ILE A 69 -5.39 -1.01 4.17
CA ILE A 69 -5.04 -1.16 5.58
C ILE A 69 -5.27 0.18 6.28
N ASP A 70 -5.79 0.10 7.49
CA ASP A 70 -5.91 1.24 8.40
C ASP A 70 -4.86 1.12 9.50
N PHE A 71 -4.15 2.22 9.75
CA PHE A 71 -3.20 2.31 10.85
C PHE A 71 -3.67 3.27 11.93
N ASN A 72 -3.64 2.85 13.20
CA ASN A 72 -3.73 3.79 14.30
C ASN A 72 -2.34 4.37 14.54
N LEU A 73 -2.23 5.70 14.53
CA LEU A 73 -0.96 6.42 14.61
C LEU A 73 -0.71 6.98 16.01
N PHE A 74 0.48 6.75 16.55
CA PHE A 74 0.89 7.26 17.85
C PHE A 74 2.21 8.01 17.74
N LYS A 75 2.41 9.00 18.61
CA LYS A 75 3.69 9.67 18.81
C LYS A 75 3.84 10.06 20.27
N ASP A 76 4.97 9.70 20.88
CA ASP A 76 5.24 9.95 22.29
C ASP A 76 4.10 9.46 23.22
N GLY A 77 3.56 8.27 22.94
CA GLY A 77 2.43 7.67 23.67
C GLY A 77 1.05 8.31 23.42
N LYS A 78 0.94 9.32 22.55
CA LYS A 78 -0.32 9.98 22.22
C LYS A 78 -0.94 9.40 20.95
N TYR A 79 -2.22 9.02 21.02
CA TYR A 79 -2.99 8.64 19.84
C TYR A 79 -3.32 9.87 18.99
N LEU A 80 -2.96 9.82 17.71
CA LEU A 80 -3.16 10.88 16.73
C LEU A 80 -4.32 10.48 15.81
N THR A 81 -5.32 11.35 15.71
CA THR A 81 -6.61 11.00 15.08
C THR A 81 -6.99 11.93 13.94
N LYS A 82 -6.20 12.98 13.67
CA LYS A 82 -6.50 13.92 12.59
C LYS A 82 -5.93 13.39 11.28
N THR A 83 -6.57 13.75 10.17
CA THR A 83 -6.04 13.39 8.85
C THR A 83 -4.67 14.01 8.61
N GLU A 84 -4.45 15.22 9.11
CA GLU A 84 -3.18 15.95 8.98
C GLU A 84 -2.04 15.27 9.77
N ASP A 85 -2.36 14.56 10.85
CA ASP A 85 -1.36 13.81 11.61
C ASP A 85 -0.73 12.69 10.76
N HIS A 86 -1.53 12.11 9.84
CA HIS A 86 -1.11 11.07 8.91
C HIS A 86 -0.44 11.60 7.63
N GLN A 87 -0.42 12.92 7.41
CA GLN A 87 0.07 13.50 6.15
C GLN A 87 1.49 13.04 5.77
N PRO A 88 2.49 12.99 6.68
CA PRO A 88 3.83 12.51 6.30
C PRO A 88 3.81 11.07 5.75
N LEU A 89 3.05 10.18 6.39
CA LEU A 89 2.89 8.79 5.97
C LEU A 89 2.07 8.69 4.67
N GLY A 90 1.04 9.53 4.53
CA GLY A 90 0.20 9.62 3.35
C GLY A 90 0.98 10.03 2.11
N GLU A 91 1.77 11.10 2.21
CA GLU A 91 2.61 11.59 1.12
C GLU A 91 3.71 10.58 0.75
N PHE A 92 4.30 9.91 1.74
CA PHE A 92 5.22 8.79 1.47
C PHE A 92 4.51 7.65 0.74
N TRP A 93 3.33 7.23 1.20
CA TRP A 93 2.53 6.18 0.58
C TRP A 93 2.21 6.50 -0.89
N GLU A 94 1.81 7.74 -1.16
CA GLU A 94 1.60 8.27 -2.51
C GLU A 94 2.89 8.19 -3.35
N SER A 95 4.04 8.56 -2.77
CA SER A 95 5.33 8.56 -3.47
C SER A 95 5.79 7.17 -3.94
N ILE A 96 5.37 6.11 -3.24
CA ILE A 96 5.65 4.71 -3.60
C ILE A 96 4.53 4.06 -4.43
N GLY A 97 3.54 4.85 -4.88
CA GLY A 97 2.48 4.43 -5.80
C GLY A 97 1.17 4.00 -5.15
N GLY A 98 1.01 4.27 -3.86
CA GLY A 98 -0.23 4.03 -3.13
C GLY A 98 -1.25 5.16 -3.27
N SER A 99 -2.48 4.89 -2.85
CA SER A 99 -3.55 5.86 -2.70
C SER A 99 -3.81 6.12 -1.21
N TRP A 100 -3.78 7.38 -0.80
CA TRP A 100 -3.99 7.75 0.59
C TRP A 100 -5.38 8.36 0.82
N GLY A 101 -6.12 7.83 1.80
CA GLY A 101 -7.49 8.26 2.12
C GLY A 101 -7.61 9.71 2.60
N GLY A 102 -6.50 10.34 3.00
CA GLY A 102 -6.44 11.78 3.25
C GLY A 102 -6.75 12.64 2.02
N ARG A 103 -6.67 12.10 0.79
CA ARG A 103 -7.07 12.79 -0.44
C ARG A 103 -8.54 12.65 -0.78
N PHE A 104 -9.26 11.70 -0.19
CA PHE A 104 -10.66 11.47 -0.52
C PHE A 104 -11.55 12.68 -0.19
N LYS A 105 -12.72 12.74 -0.83
CA LYS A 105 -13.71 13.80 -0.58
C LYS A 105 -14.17 13.80 0.88
N ARG A 106 -14.46 12.62 1.41
CA ARG A 106 -14.59 12.39 2.86
C ARG A 106 -13.24 11.90 3.35
N LYS A 107 -12.59 12.70 4.18
CA LYS A 107 -11.24 12.43 4.68
C LYS A 107 -11.20 11.16 5.51
N ASP A 108 -10.20 10.33 5.22
CA ASP A 108 -9.96 9.05 5.88
C ASP A 108 -8.44 8.85 6.06
N GLY A 109 -7.85 9.63 6.97
CA GLY A 109 -6.40 9.81 7.03
C GLY A 109 -5.61 8.56 7.44
N ASN A 110 -6.22 7.63 8.17
CA ASN A 110 -5.59 6.37 8.55
C ASN A 110 -5.64 5.29 7.46
N HIS A 111 -6.36 5.53 6.35
CA HIS A 111 -6.59 4.56 5.28
C HIS A 111 -5.52 4.64 4.18
N TYR A 112 -4.89 3.49 3.90
CA TYR A 112 -3.85 3.33 2.89
C TYR A 112 -4.23 2.18 1.95
N SER A 113 -4.41 2.47 0.66
CA SER A 113 -4.82 1.46 -0.31
C SER A 113 -3.97 1.46 -1.59
N LEU A 114 -4.08 0.40 -2.38
CA LEU A 114 -3.39 0.26 -3.66
C LEU A 114 -4.38 0.20 -4.82
N GLY A 115 -4.58 1.34 -5.49
CA GLY A 115 -5.39 1.48 -6.71
C GLY A 115 -6.82 1.95 -6.49
N GLU A 116 -7.14 2.52 -5.33
CA GLU A 116 -8.39 3.23 -5.07
C GLU A 116 -8.22 4.70 -5.47
N LEU A 117 -9.12 5.25 -6.27
CA LEU A 117 -9.01 6.60 -6.82
C LEU A 117 -10.18 7.47 -6.35
#